data_AF-A0A3M1CFZ9-F1
#
_entry.id   AF-A0A3M1CFZ9-F1
#
_cell.length_a   1.000
_cell.length_b   1.000
_cell.length_c   1.000
_cell.angle_alpha   90.00
_cell.angle_beta   90.00
_cell.angle_gamma   90.00
#
_symmetry.space_group_name_H-M   'P 1'
#
loop_
_entity.id
_entity.type
_entity.pdbx_description
1 polymer ?
#
loop_
_entity_poly.entity_id
_entity_poly.type
_entity_poly.pdbx_seq_one_letter_code
_entity_poly.pdbx_strand_id
1 'polypeptide(L)'
;LPVFRGFLLSRDDEIRRELLLELFCNFRLDLDALSERFGIDAPAYFAKELEQLGEMEKDGLVEIRPGLLVVTDTGRFFIRNVCMTFDRYLEKNPQSRVYSKTI
;
A
#
# COMPACT_ATOMS: atom_id res chain seq x y z
N LEU A 1 0.31 -4.44 32.99
CA LEU A 1 0.80 -5.03 31.71
C LEU A 1 0.08 -4.37 30.54
N PRO A 2 0.74 -3.48 29.76
CA PRO A 2 0.24 -3.15 28.42
C PRO A 2 1.39 -2.98 27.40
N VAL A 3 1.61 -3.96 26.51
CA VAL A 3 2.57 -3.83 25.38
C VAL A 3 1.94 -4.20 24.02
N PHE A 4 0.67 -4.61 24.00
CA PHE A 4 0.02 -5.12 22.79
C PHE A 4 -0.13 -4.09 21.65
N ARG A 5 -0.34 -2.80 21.95
CA ARG A 5 -0.51 -1.77 20.90
C ARG A 5 0.78 -1.44 20.16
N GLY A 6 1.91 -1.36 20.87
CA GLY A 6 3.20 -1.06 20.24
C GLY A 6 3.68 -2.22 19.35
N PHE A 7 3.48 -3.45 19.81
CA PHE A 7 3.79 -4.65 19.01
C PHE A 7 2.93 -4.75 17.75
N LEU A 8 1.63 -4.46 17.85
CA LEU A 8 0.73 -4.47 16.68
C LEU A 8 1.08 -3.36 15.68
N LEU A 9 1.44 -2.16 16.15
CA LEU A 9 1.95 -1.09 15.28
C LEU A 9 3.23 -1.51 14.56
N SER A 10 4.20 -2.07 15.30
CA SER A 10 5.44 -2.57 14.70
C SER A 10 5.20 -3.63 13.64
N ARG A 11 4.22 -4.52 13.86
CA ARG A 11 3.84 -5.55 12.89
C ARG A 11 3.14 -4.96 11.66
N ASP A 12 2.23 -4.00 11.82
CA ASP A 12 1.61 -3.26 10.70
C ASP A 12 2.67 -2.54 9.86
N ASP A 13 3.63 -1.89 10.54
CA ASP A 13 4.75 -1.20 9.89
C ASP A 13 5.63 -2.15 9.08
N GLU A 14 5.94 -3.35 9.60
CA GLU A 14 6.69 -4.37 8.89
C GLU A 14 5.94 -4.89 7.65
N ILE A 15 4.63 -5.19 7.78
CA ILE A 15 3.80 -5.65 6.67
C ILE A 15 3.75 -4.57 5.58
N ARG A 16 3.48 -3.32 5.96
CA ARG A 16 3.38 -2.20 5.01
C ARG A 16 4.72 -1.88 4.36
N ARG A 17 5.84 -1.97 5.11
CA ARG A 17 7.18 -1.78 4.54
C ARG A 17 7.48 -2.82 3.46
N GLU A 18 7.13 -4.09 3.69
CA GLU A 18 7.33 -5.15 2.71
C GLU A 18 6.48 -4.92 1.47
N LEU A 19 5.19 -4.62 1.67
CA LEU A 19 4.27 -4.30 0.59
C LEU A 19 4.79 -3.13 -0.27
N LEU A 20 5.26 -2.05 0.36
CA LEU A 20 5.80 -0.90 -0.36
C LEU A 20 7.04 -1.26 -1.16
N LEU A 21 7.93 -2.10 -0.59
CA LEU A 21 9.12 -2.58 -1.29
C LEU A 21 8.76 -3.38 -2.54
N GLU A 22 7.80 -4.30 -2.42
CA GLU A 22 7.28 -5.09 -3.55
C GLU A 22 6.73 -4.19 -4.66
N LEU A 23 5.93 -3.18 -4.31
CA LEU A 23 5.40 -2.23 -5.29
C LEU A 23 6.49 -1.39 -5.96
N PHE A 24 7.50 -0.92 -5.21
CA PHE A 24 8.57 -0.10 -5.78
C PHE A 24 9.55 -0.89 -6.65
N CYS A 25 9.89 -2.11 -6.25
CA CYS A 25 10.91 -2.91 -6.93
C CYS A 25 10.31 -3.78 -8.04
N ASN A 26 9.15 -4.39 -7.78
CA ASN A 26 8.58 -5.41 -8.64
C ASN A 26 7.32 -4.94 -9.37
N PHE A 27 6.79 -3.75 -9.03
CA PHE A 27 5.56 -3.20 -9.63
C PHE A 27 4.36 -4.15 -9.54
N ARG A 28 4.38 -5.01 -8.53
CA ARG A 28 3.33 -5.99 -8.24
C ARG A 28 3.30 -6.27 -6.76
N LEU A 29 2.17 -6.73 -6.28
CA LEU A 29 1.96 -7.15 -4.91
C LEU A 29 1.13 -8.44 -4.93
N ASP A 30 1.76 -9.51 -4.49
CA ASP A 30 1.12 -10.80 -4.29
C ASP A 30 0.54 -10.84 -2.86
N LEU A 31 -0.78 -10.70 -2.78
CA LEU A 31 -1.51 -10.67 -1.51
C LEU A 31 -1.54 -12.06 -0.86
N ASP A 32 -1.51 -13.14 -1.64
CA ASP A 32 -1.49 -14.49 -1.10
C ASP A 32 -0.13 -14.78 -0.46
N ALA A 33 0.97 -14.42 -1.14
CA ALA A 33 2.31 -14.53 -0.57
C ALA A 33 2.50 -13.66 0.69
N LEU A 34 1.91 -12.45 0.70
CA LEU A 34 1.93 -11.58 1.88
C LEU A 34 1.13 -12.18 3.03
N SER A 35 -0.03 -12.79 2.72
CA SER A 35 -0.89 -13.48 3.67
C SER A 35 -0.16 -14.63 4.36
N GLU A 36 0.50 -15.49 3.59
CA GLU A 36 1.30 -16.61 4.10
C GLU A 36 2.49 -16.12 4.95
N ARG A 37 3.25 -15.16 4.43
CA ARG A 37 4.46 -14.66 5.10
C ARG A 37 4.19 -14.04 6.45
N PHE A 38 3.11 -13.27 6.56
CA PHE A 38 2.77 -12.56 7.80
C PHE A 38 1.68 -13.27 8.61
N GLY A 39 1.11 -14.38 8.13
CA GLY A 39 0.03 -15.09 8.79
C GLY A 39 -1.22 -14.23 8.98
N ILE A 40 -1.61 -13.49 7.93
CA ILE A 40 -2.78 -12.61 7.89
C ILE A 40 -3.65 -12.95 6.68
N ASP A 41 -4.87 -12.43 6.61
CA ASP A 41 -5.67 -12.38 5.38
C ASP A 41 -5.42 -11.02 4.72
N ALA A 42 -4.43 -10.92 3.82
CA ALA A 42 -4.03 -9.64 3.23
C ALA A 42 -5.13 -8.98 2.39
N PRO A 43 -5.91 -9.71 1.55
CA PRO A 43 -7.06 -9.13 0.87
C PRO A 43 -8.06 -8.47 1.83
N ALA A 44 -8.40 -9.12 2.95
CA ALA A 44 -9.27 -8.53 3.97
C ALA A 44 -8.58 -7.39 4.74
N TYR A 45 -7.29 -7.54 5.04
CA TYR A 45 -6.50 -6.57 5.81
C TYR A 45 -6.37 -5.23 5.09
N PHE A 46 -6.19 -5.26 3.77
CA PHE A 46 -6.04 -4.08 2.90
C PHE A 46 -7.31 -3.76 2.09
N ALA A 47 -8.48 -4.25 2.49
CA ALA A 47 -9.72 -4.08 1.72
C ALA A 47 -10.05 -2.60 1.43
N LYS A 48 -9.81 -1.71 2.40
CA LYS A 48 -10.03 -0.25 2.23
C LYS A 48 -9.06 0.34 1.20
N GLU A 49 -7.80 -0.04 1.25
CA GLU A 49 -6.77 0.40 0.31
C GLU A 49 -7.04 -0.13 -1.11
N LEU A 50 -7.43 -1.41 -1.23
CA LEU A 50 -7.82 -2.01 -2.51
C LEU A 50 -9.05 -1.33 -3.12
N GLU A 51 -10.03 -0.96 -2.30
CA GLU A 51 -11.19 -0.17 -2.74
C GLU A 51 -10.77 1.20 -3.28
N GLN A 52 -9.85 1.90 -2.60
CA GLN A 52 -9.31 3.19 -3.08
C GLN A 52 -8.54 3.07 -4.40
N LEU A 53 -7.86 1.94 -4.62
CA LEU A 53 -7.20 1.66 -5.89
C LEU A 53 -8.18 1.39 -7.04
N GLY A 54 -9.46 1.12 -6.77
CA GLY A 54 -10.47 0.89 -7.80
C GLY A 54 -10.64 2.08 -8.77
N GLU A 55 -10.42 3.32 -8.32
CA GLU A 55 -10.39 4.48 -9.23
C GLU A 55 -9.13 4.47 -10.12
N MET A 56 -7.97 4.10 -9.56
CA MET A 56 -6.73 3.96 -10.33
C MET A 56 -6.78 2.78 -11.31
N GLU A 57 -7.55 1.74 -10.99
CA GLU A 57 -7.81 0.62 -11.91
C GLU A 57 -8.64 1.07 -13.11
N LYS A 58 -9.70 1.86 -12.88
CA LYS A 58 -10.50 2.46 -13.97
C LYS A 58 -9.67 3.38 -14.87
N ASP A 59 -8.71 4.10 -14.30
CA ASP A 59 -7.75 4.94 -15.03
C ASP A 59 -6.64 4.12 -15.72
N GLY A 60 -6.63 2.79 -15.57
CA GLY A 60 -5.64 1.90 -16.18
C GLY A 60 -4.24 2.00 -15.58
N LEU A 61 -4.12 2.49 -14.35
CA LEU A 61 -2.84 2.61 -13.64
C LEU A 61 -2.48 1.33 -12.88
N VAL A 62 -3.47 0.58 -12.44
CA VAL A 62 -3.28 -0.71 -11.78
C VAL A 62 -4.26 -1.74 -12.35
N GLU A 63 -3.93 -3.01 -12.18
CA GLU A 63 -4.83 -4.13 -12.42
C GLU A 63 -4.98 -4.90 -11.12
N ILE A 64 -6.22 -5.08 -10.66
CA ILE A 64 -6.52 -5.84 -9.46
C ILE A 64 -7.10 -7.19 -9.88
N ARG A 65 -6.44 -8.25 -9.47
CA ARG A 65 -6.85 -9.65 -9.70
C ARG A 65 -7.02 -10.33 -8.35
N PRO A 66 -7.75 -11.46 -8.29
CA PRO A 66 -7.82 -12.26 -7.06
C PRO A 66 -6.41 -12.61 -6.58
N GLY A 67 -6.05 -12.18 -5.37
CA GLY A 67 -4.74 -12.43 -4.76
C GLY A 67 -3.56 -11.61 -5.31
N LEU A 68 -3.77 -10.76 -6.32
CA LEU A 68 -2.66 -10.07 -7.00
C LEU A 68 -3.03 -8.64 -7.43
N LEU A 69 -2.19 -7.69 -7.08
CA LEU A 69 -2.21 -6.31 -7.58
C LEU A 69 -1.00 -6.11 -8.50
N VAL A 70 -1.22 -5.54 -9.68
CA VAL A 70 -0.15 -5.23 -10.65
C VAL A 70 -0.23 -3.76 -11.02
N VAL A 71 0.91 -3.07 -11.03
CA VAL A 71 1.01 -1.70 -11.55
C VAL A 71 1.27 -1.78 -13.04
N THR A 72 0.40 -1.17 -13.84
CA THR A 72 0.54 -1.14 -15.31
C THR A 72 1.74 -0.29 -15.70
N ASP A 73 2.20 -0.39 -16.96
CA ASP A 73 3.31 0.44 -17.44
C ASP A 73 3.02 1.94 -17.31
N THR A 74 1.78 2.37 -17.51
CA THR A 74 1.33 3.75 -17.24
C THR A 74 1.36 4.05 -15.75
N GLY A 75 0.89 3.13 -14.91
CA GLY A 75 0.89 3.27 -13.46
C GLY A 75 2.26 3.43 -12.84
N ARG A 76 3.33 2.93 -13.47
CA ARG A 76 4.71 3.08 -12.99
C ARG A 76 5.12 4.54 -12.86
N PHE A 77 4.64 5.42 -13.75
CA PHE A 77 4.88 6.86 -13.66
C PHE A 77 4.19 7.48 -12.42
N PHE A 78 3.15 6.83 -11.92
CA PHE A 78 2.36 7.23 -10.76
C PHE A 78 2.59 6.32 -9.56
N ILE A 79 3.70 5.58 -9.51
CA ILE A 79 3.97 4.59 -8.45
C ILE A 79 3.88 5.20 -7.04
N ARG A 80 4.27 6.46 -6.89
CA ARG A 80 4.13 7.19 -5.62
C ARG A 80 2.67 7.29 -5.19
N ASN A 81 1.74 7.55 -6.11
CA ASN A 81 0.31 7.63 -5.81
C ASN A 81 -0.25 6.26 -5.39
N VAL A 82 0.13 5.20 -6.09
CA VAL A 82 -0.26 3.83 -5.74
C VAL A 82 0.25 3.47 -4.33
N CYS A 83 1.53 3.72 -4.05
CA CYS A 83 2.13 3.44 -2.74
C CYS A 83 1.52 4.28 -1.61
N MET A 84 1.15 5.54 -1.87
CA MET A 84 0.52 6.41 -0.85
C MET A 84 -0.82 5.86 -0.35
N THR A 85 -1.55 5.11 -1.18
CA THR A 85 -2.77 4.42 -0.75
C THR A 85 -2.53 3.45 0.41
N PHE A 86 -1.32 2.87 0.49
CA PHE A 86 -0.93 1.93 1.55
C PHE A 86 -0.12 2.57 2.68
N ASP A 87 0.19 3.87 2.63
CA ASP A 87 0.98 4.53 3.65
C ASP A 87 0.08 5.14 4.75
N ARG A 88 0.09 4.51 5.92
CA ARG A 88 -0.68 4.94 7.09
C ARG A 88 -0.13 6.20 7.77
N TYR A 89 1.13 6.55 7.54
CA TYR A 89 1.76 7.72 8.15
C TYR A 89 1.34 9.02 7.47
N LEU A 90 0.88 8.95 6.21
CA LEU A 90 0.28 10.08 5.50
C LEU A 90 -1.06 10.51 6.10
N GLU A 91 -1.91 9.58 6.53
CA GLU A 91 -3.19 9.92 7.19
C GLU A 91 -2.98 10.64 8.54
N LYS A 92 -1.87 10.41 9.24
CA LYS A 92 -1.58 11.01 10.55
C LYS A 92 -0.93 12.40 10.49
N ASN A 93 -0.44 12.83 9.32
CA ASN A 93 0.15 14.16 9.12
C ASN A 93 -0.50 14.89 7.94
N PRO A 94 -1.78 15.32 8.04
CA PRO A 94 -2.41 16.16 7.02
C PRO A 94 -1.72 17.53 6.84
N GLN A 95 -0.79 17.90 7.73
CA GLN A 95 -0.06 19.18 7.70
C GLN A 95 1.24 19.17 6.88
N SER A 96 1.73 18.02 6.40
CA SER A 96 2.99 17.98 5.61
C SER A 96 2.76 17.86 4.10
N ARG A 97 1.58 18.24 3.59
CA ARG A 97 1.40 18.51 2.16
C ARG A 97 2.00 19.89 1.84
N VAL A 98 3.31 20.04 2.07
CA VAL A 98 4.04 21.22 1.64
C VAL A 98 4.19 21.11 0.13
N TYR A 99 3.28 21.77 -0.57
CA TYR A 99 3.46 22.16 -1.95
C TYR A 99 4.87 22.71 -2.10
N SER A 100 5.69 22.08 -2.95
CA SER A 100 6.94 22.64 -3.41
C SER A 100 6.62 23.97 -4.10
N LYS A 101 6.71 25.07 -3.35
CA LYS A 101 6.79 26.40 -3.94
C LYS A 101 8.17 26.50 -4.57
N THR A 102 8.22 26.37 -5.88
CA THR A 102 9.34 26.88 -6.66
C THR A 102 9.26 28.41 -6.61
N ILE A 103 10.33 29.06 -6.18
CA ILE A 103 10.60 30.48 -6.45
C ILE A 103 11.13 30.58 -7.88
#